data_AF-A0A1M7ANI8-F1
#
_entry.id   AF-A0A1M7ANI8-F1
#
_cell.length_a   1.000
_cell.length_b   1.000
_cell.length_c   1.000
_cell.angle_alpha   90.00
_cell.angle_beta   90.00
_cell.angle_gamma   90.00
#
_symmetry.space_group_name_H-M   'P 1'
#
loop_
_entity.id
_entity.type
_entity.pdbx_description
1 polymer ?
#
loop_
_entity_poly.entity_id
_entity_poly.type
_entity_poly.pdbx_seq_one_letter_code
_entity_poly.pdbx_strand_id
1 'polypeptide(L)'
;MADDPLVQLNDPVGRVLRGRAAVRDLYERVFAGSPDVQVTFGDAATHWLGDSVVPTGRETGTDQHPTSGEQPLRIRTTRIFANDGTWRQVHHHGSIDAPRLLAAHQDAVRAR
;
A
#
# COMPACT_ATOMS: atom_id res chain seq x y z
N MET A 1 -7.69 4.90 -8.23
CA MET A 1 -6.60 5.89 -8.41
C MET A 1 -7.04 6.95 -9.41
N ALA A 2 -6.64 8.21 -9.23
CA ALA A 2 -6.92 9.30 -10.18
C ALA A 2 -6.28 9.07 -11.56
N ASP A 3 -6.73 9.80 -12.59
CA ASP A 3 -6.17 9.73 -13.96
C ASP A 3 -5.09 10.78 -14.16
N ASP A 4 -4.03 10.69 -13.39
CA ASP A 4 -3.01 11.71 -13.36
C ASP A 4 -1.62 11.06 -13.51
N PRO A 5 -0.73 11.59 -14.37
CA PRO A 5 0.63 11.07 -14.50
C PRO A 5 1.45 11.17 -13.21
N LEU A 6 1.07 12.04 -12.27
CA LEU A 6 1.70 12.22 -10.96
C LEU A 6 1.12 11.32 -9.87
N VAL A 7 0.04 10.56 -10.15
CA VAL A 7 -0.43 9.54 -9.20
C VAL A 7 0.72 8.61 -8.85
N GLN A 8 0.91 8.35 -7.56
CA GLN A 8 2.07 7.58 -7.11
C GLN A 8 1.72 6.53 -6.05
N LEU A 9 2.31 5.36 -6.19
CA LEU A 9 2.36 4.32 -5.16
C LEU A 9 3.81 4.08 -4.77
N ASN A 10 4.12 4.35 -3.51
CA ASN A 10 5.39 4.02 -2.87
C ASN A 10 5.15 2.85 -1.93
N ASP A 11 5.74 1.71 -2.22
CA ASP A 11 5.53 0.52 -1.40
C ASP A 11 6.70 0.24 -0.45
N PRO A 12 6.48 -0.63 0.57
CA PRO A 12 7.52 -0.91 1.55
C PRO A 12 8.79 -1.52 0.98
N VAL A 13 8.75 -2.18 -0.19
CA VAL A 13 9.94 -2.80 -0.80
C VAL A 13 10.78 -1.79 -1.60
N GLY A 14 10.39 -0.51 -1.60
CA GLY A 14 11.16 0.60 -2.17
C GLY A 14 10.81 0.93 -3.62
N ARG A 15 9.73 0.36 -4.18
CA ARG A 15 9.28 0.71 -5.53
C ARG A 15 8.53 2.04 -5.48
N VAL A 16 8.72 2.85 -6.52
CA VAL A 16 7.97 4.08 -6.78
C VAL A 16 7.30 3.92 -8.14
N LEU A 17 5.99 3.67 -8.13
CA LEU A 17 5.18 3.54 -9.35
C LEU A 17 4.47 4.86 -9.64
N ARG A 18 4.53 5.33 -10.89
CA ARG A 18 3.90 6.57 -11.34
C ARG A 18 2.85 6.33 -12.40
N GLY A 19 1.78 7.10 -12.33
CA GLY A 19 0.62 7.00 -13.20
C GLY A 19 -0.28 5.82 -12.85
N ARG A 20 -1.55 5.94 -13.20
CA ARG A 20 -2.58 4.92 -12.92
C ARG A 20 -2.24 3.55 -13.51
N ALA A 21 -1.72 3.51 -14.73
CA ALA A 21 -1.44 2.26 -15.44
C ALA A 21 -0.45 1.38 -14.66
N ALA A 22 0.71 1.93 -14.26
CA ALA A 22 1.72 1.19 -13.51
C ALA A 22 1.19 0.66 -12.16
N VAL A 23 0.39 1.47 -11.46
CA VAL A 23 -0.25 1.06 -10.20
C VAL A 23 -1.26 -0.07 -10.43
N ARG A 24 -2.09 0.05 -11.46
CA ARG A 24 -3.07 -0.99 -11.83
C ARG A 24 -2.37 -2.30 -12.16
N ASP A 25 -1.35 -2.25 -13.02
CA ASP A 25 -0.63 -3.45 -13.45
C ASP A 25 0.05 -4.16 -12.26
N LEU A 26 0.51 -3.42 -11.24
CA LEU A 26 0.97 -4.03 -9.98
C LEU A 26 -0.16 -4.78 -9.28
N TYR A 27 -1.29 -4.12 -9.03
CA TYR A 27 -2.40 -4.75 -8.31
C TYR A 27 -2.99 -5.93 -9.08
N GLU A 28 -3.06 -5.87 -10.41
CA GLU A 28 -3.46 -7.00 -11.25
C GLU A 28 -2.56 -8.22 -11.02
N ARG A 29 -1.23 -8.05 -11.01
CA ARG A 29 -0.30 -9.14 -10.69
C ARG A 29 -0.49 -9.65 -9.26
N VAL A 30 -0.68 -8.76 -8.30
CA VAL A 30 -0.90 -9.12 -6.90
C VAL A 30 -2.17 -9.95 -6.75
N PHE A 31 -3.28 -9.52 -7.33
CA PHE A 31 -4.56 -10.23 -7.24
C PHE A 31 -4.62 -11.51 -8.07
N ALA A 32 -3.89 -11.58 -9.20
CA ALA A 32 -3.73 -12.81 -9.97
C ALA A 32 -3.02 -13.91 -9.17
N GLY A 33 -2.16 -13.53 -8.21
CA GLY A 33 -1.46 -14.44 -7.30
C GLY A 33 -2.29 -14.90 -6.10
N SER A 34 -3.62 -14.70 -6.07
CA SER A 34 -4.53 -15.07 -4.98
C SER A 34 -3.99 -14.70 -3.59
N PRO A 35 -3.77 -13.40 -3.31
CA PRO A 35 -3.17 -12.96 -2.07
C PRO A 35 -4.11 -13.24 -0.91
N ASP A 36 -3.59 -13.83 0.16
CA ASP A 36 -4.31 -14.01 1.41
C ASP A 36 -3.70 -13.07 2.46
N VAL A 37 -4.17 -11.82 2.41
CA VAL A 37 -3.67 -10.72 3.23
C VAL A 37 -4.83 -10.18 4.06
N GLN A 38 -4.63 -10.15 5.38
CA GLN A 38 -5.56 -9.54 6.33
C GLN A 38 -4.84 -8.41 7.04
N VAL A 39 -5.40 -7.21 7.02
CA VAL A 39 -4.86 -6.06 7.74
C VAL A 39 -5.96 -5.29 8.44
N THR A 40 -5.67 -4.85 9.66
CA THR A 40 -6.47 -3.87 10.40
C THR A 40 -5.82 -2.51 10.26
N PHE A 41 -6.60 -1.51 9.86
CA PHE A 41 -6.18 -0.11 9.89
C PHE A 41 -6.45 0.47 11.28
N GLY A 42 -5.41 0.90 11.97
CA GLY A 42 -5.47 1.49 13.30
C GLY A 42 -4.48 2.65 13.45
N ASP A 43 -4.39 3.24 14.65
CA ASP A 43 -3.57 4.44 14.91
C ASP A 43 -3.90 5.56 13.91
N ALA A 44 -5.20 5.69 13.60
CA ALA A 44 -5.68 6.49 12.50
C ALA A 44 -5.76 7.98 12.88
N ALA A 45 -5.19 8.82 12.04
CA ALA A 45 -5.42 10.26 12.04
C ALA A 45 -5.80 10.70 10.62
N THR A 46 -6.72 11.65 10.52
CA THR A 46 -7.23 12.13 9.24
C THR A 46 -7.17 13.64 9.21
N HIS A 47 -6.50 14.19 8.20
CA HIS A 47 -6.43 15.62 7.97
C HIS A 47 -7.18 15.99 6.70
N TRP A 48 -7.96 17.05 6.74
CA TRP A 48 -8.65 17.62 5.57
C TRP A 48 -7.85 18.80 5.05
N LEU A 49 -7.65 18.86 3.73
CA LEU A 49 -6.87 19.88 3.02
C LEU A 49 -7.67 20.35 1.80
N GLY A 50 -8.56 21.32 1.99
CA GLY A 50 -9.52 21.72 0.95
C GLY A 50 -10.37 20.53 0.50
N ASP A 51 -10.42 20.27 -0.81
CA ASP A 51 -11.13 19.13 -1.42
C ASP A 51 -10.35 17.81 -1.36
N SER A 52 -9.35 17.71 -0.47
CA SER A 52 -8.55 16.51 -0.27
C SER A 52 -8.59 16.03 1.18
N VAL A 53 -8.34 14.74 1.37
CA VAL A 53 -8.22 14.11 2.68
C VAL A 53 -6.96 13.25 2.74
N VAL A 54 -6.26 13.34 3.87
CA VAL A 54 -4.99 12.66 4.15
C VAL A 54 -5.17 11.75 5.37
N PRO A 55 -5.65 10.51 5.18
CA PRO A 55 -5.61 9.51 6.23
C PRO A 55 -4.18 8.96 6.39
N THR A 56 -3.75 8.91 7.64
CA THR A 56 -2.48 8.35 8.09
C THR A 56 -2.74 7.34 9.18
N GLY A 57 -1.92 6.30 9.28
CA GLY A 57 -2.03 5.34 10.37
C GLY A 57 -1.19 4.10 10.14
N ARG A 58 -1.65 2.98 10.70
CA ARG A 58 -0.95 1.69 10.62
C ARG A 58 -1.86 0.62 10.03
N GLU A 59 -1.33 -0.14 9.09
CA GLU A 59 -1.90 -1.39 8.60
C GLU A 59 -1.15 -2.53 9.30
N THR A 60 -1.82 -3.22 10.22
CA THR A 60 -1.25 -4.34 10.99
C THR A 60 -2.01 -5.62 10.72
N GLY A 61 -1.30 -6.71 10.44
CA GLY A 61 -1.93 -8.01 10.20
C GLY A 61 -0.96 -9.02 9.62
N THR A 62 -1.40 -9.83 8.66
CA THR A 62 -0.64 -10.98 8.14
C THR A 62 -0.82 -11.16 6.64
N ASP A 63 0.20 -11.75 5.99
CA ASP A 63 0.18 -12.26 4.62
C ASP A 63 0.47 -13.77 4.66
N GLN A 64 -0.44 -14.62 4.18
CA GLN A 64 -0.19 -16.05 4.05
C GLN A 64 0.59 -16.31 2.75
N HIS A 65 1.89 -16.56 2.89
CA HIS A 65 2.74 -16.90 1.76
C HIS A 65 2.72 -18.42 1.49
N PRO A 66 2.55 -18.88 0.23
CA PRO A 66 2.45 -20.31 -0.08
C PRO A 66 3.64 -21.15 0.37
N THR A 67 4.85 -20.58 0.39
CA THR A 67 6.09 -21.31 0.72
C THR A 67 6.65 -21.00 2.10
N SER A 68 6.46 -19.78 2.60
CA SER A 68 7.06 -19.33 3.86
C SER A 68 6.05 -19.23 5.00
N GLY A 69 4.77 -19.55 4.74
CA GLY A 69 3.68 -19.46 5.70
C GLY A 69 3.33 -18.02 6.06
N GLU A 70 2.67 -17.85 7.20
CA GLU A 70 2.20 -16.56 7.70
C GLU A 70 3.35 -15.57 7.94
N GLN A 71 3.30 -14.42 7.27
CA GLN A 71 4.24 -13.32 7.44
C GLN A 71 3.56 -12.14 8.14
N PRO A 72 4.10 -11.61 9.26
CA PRO A 72 3.52 -10.45 9.91
C PRO A 72 3.70 -9.17 9.08
N LEU A 73 2.64 -8.39 8.96
CA LEU A 73 2.61 -7.06 8.34
C LEU A 73 2.48 -5.99 9.42
N ARG A 74 3.40 -5.02 9.41
CA ARG A 74 3.35 -3.82 10.26
C ARG A 74 3.79 -2.62 9.42
N ILE A 75 2.84 -2.02 8.74
CA ILE A 75 3.07 -0.96 7.77
C ILE A 75 2.55 0.35 8.34
N ARG A 76 3.37 1.40 8.33
CA ARG A 76 2.86 2.78 8.46
C ARG A 76 2.44 3.26 7.09
N THR A 77 1.25 3.84 6.99
CA THR A 77 0.69 4.27 5.72
C THR A 77 0.27 5.73 5.75
N THR A 78 0.45 6.40 4.62
CA THR A 78 -0.13 7.70 4.32
C THR A 78 -0.80 7.58 2.96
N ARG A 79 -2.06 7.97 2.88
CA ARG A 79 -2.80 8.06 1.61
C ARG A 79 -3.28 9.48 1.42
N ILE A 80 -3.44 9.87 0.17
CA ILE A 80 -4.05 11.15 -0.20
C ILE A 80 -5.17 10.83 -1.17
N PHE A 81 -6.37 11.28 -0.84
CA PHE A 81 -7.53 11.24 -1.71
C PHE A 81 -7.93 12.67 -2.06
N ALA A 82 -8.17 12.92 -3.34
CA ALA A 82 -8.73 14.17 -3.83
C ALA A 82 -10.16 13.93 -4.31
N ASN A 83 -11.01 14.93 -4.19
CA ASN A 83 -12.37 14.94 -4.70
C ASN A 83 -12.50 15.95 -5.85
N ASP A 84 -12.74 15.45 -7.07
CA ASP A 84 -13.00 16.22 -8.29
C ASP A 84 -14.40 15.91 -8.86
N GLY A 85 -15.36 15.66 -7.96
CA GLY A 85 -16.68 15.10 -8.27
C GLY A 85 -16.80 13.62 -7.89
N THR A 86 -15.68 12.96 -7.61
CA THR A 86 -15.65 11.66 -6.92
C THR A 86 -14.33 11.48 -6.18
N TRP A 87 -14.33 10.70 -5.10
CA TRP A 87 -13.13 10.43 -4.31
C TRP A 87 -12.18 9.50 -5.06
N ARG A 88 -10.95 9.98 -5.31
CA ARG A 88 -9.90 9.19 -5.95
C ARG A 88 -8.59 9.31 -5.18
N GLN A 89 -7.95 8.17 -4.95
CA GLN A 89 -6.60 8.16 -4.39
C GLN A 89 -5.61 8.73 -5.41
N VAL A 90 -4.81 9.71 -5.00
CA VAL A 90 -3.74 10.34 -5.80
C VAL A 90 -2.36 9.92 -5.31
N HIS A 91 -2.23 9.54 -4.03
CA HIS A 91 -0.98 9.06 -3.45
C HIS A 91 -1.23 7.94 -2.45
N HIS A 92 -0.35 6.94 -2.43
CA HIS A 92 -0.25 5.96 -1.36
C HIS A 92 1.22 5.68 -1.06
N HIS A 93 1.58 5.82 0.20
CA HIS A 93 2.90 5.49 0.73
C HIS A 93 2.75 4.49 1.86
N GLY A 94 3.39 3.33 1.74
CA GLY A 94 3.56 2.37 2.82
C GLY A 94 5.03 2.18 3.16
N SER A 95 5.37 2.13 4.45
CA SER A 95 6.74 1.85 4.92
C SER A 95 6.73 0.79 6.02
N ILE A 96 7.72 -0.10 6.03
CA ILE A 96 8.02 -1.01 7.15
C ILE A 96 9.35 -0.58 7.78
N ASP A 97 9.28 -0.17 9.04
CA ASP A 97 10.37 0.47 9.77
C ASP A 97 11.23 -0.52 10.56
N ALA A 98 10.68 -1.68 10.93
CA ALA A 98 11.44 -2.72 11.59
C ALA A 98 12.29 -3.46 10.54
N PRO A 99 13.64 -3.39 10.58
CA PRO A 99 14.48 -3.92 9.50
C PRO A 99 14.28 -5.41 9.23
N ARG A 100 14.04 -6.21 10.29
CA ARG A 100 13.76 -7.64 10.16
C ARG A 100 12.44 -7.92 9.46
N LEU A 101 11.41 -7.13 9.74
CA LEU A 101 10.11 -7.26 9.07
C LEU A 101 10.18 -6.80 7.62
N LEU A 102 10.94 -5.73 7.34
CA LEU A 102 11.17 -5.25 5.98
C LEU A 102 11.88 -6.32 5.15
N ALA A 103 12.95 -6.94 5.68
CA ALA A 103 13.66 -8.00 5.01
C ALA A 103 12.74 -9.21 4.70
N ALA A 104 11.99 -9.68 5.70
CA ALA A 104 11.03 -10.77 5.52
C ALA A 104 9.97 -10.44 4.44
N HIS A 105 9.44 -9.22 4.44
CA HIS A 105 8.48 -8.77 3.43
C HIS A 105 9.10 -8.69 2.03
N GLN A 106 10.34 -8.22 1.90
CA GLN A 106 11.06 -8.20 0.63
C GLN A 106 11.29 -9.61 0.08
N ASP A 107 11.65 -10.56 0.94
CA ASP A 107 11.86 -11.95 0.55
C ASP A 107 10.56 -12.61 0.09
N ALA A 108 9.46 -12.39 0.83
CA ALA A 108 8.14 -12.87 0.44
C ALA A 108 7.68 -12.29 -0.91
N VAL A 109 7.93 -10.99 -1.17
CA VAL A 109 7.59 -10.37 -2.47
C VAL A 109 8.44 -10.92 -3.62
N ARG A 110 9.71 -11.29 -3.38
CA ARG A 110 10.58 -11.90 -4.39
C ARG A 110 10.23 -13.35 -4.71
N ALA A 111 9.65 -14.07 -3.76
CA ALA A 111 9.31 -15.48 -3.88
C ALA A 111 7.94 -15.74 -4.54
N ARG A 112 7.22 -14.69 -4.91
CA ARG A 112 5.93 -14.73 -5.62
C ARG A 112 6.09 -14.78 -7.14
#